data_AF-A0A7Y5JIY5-F1
#
_entry.id   AF-A0A7Y5JIY5-F1
#
_cell.length_a   1.000
_cell.length_b   1.000
_cell.length_c   1.000
_cell.angle_alpha   90.00
_cell.angle_beta   90.00
_cell.angle_gamma   90.00
#
_symmetry.space_group_name_H-M   'P 1'
#
loop_
_entity.id
_entity.type
_entity.pdbx_description
1 polymer ?
#
loop_
_entity_poly.entity_id
_entity_poly.type
_entity_poly.pdbx_seq_one_letter_code
_entity_poly.pdbx_strand_id
1 'polypeptide(L)'
;MNVRTNHVHIVVPPHAKGQDMLHDLKARATRKLREAGLIAAKQSVWTRSGSVSRLYGEASVAKAIKYTKHGQGPDLPEAQQPRL
;
A
#
# COMPACT_ATOMS: atom_id res chain seq x y z
N MET A 1 -0.87 -7.13 4.61
CA MET A 1 -1.54 -5.90 4.13
C MET A 1 -2.16 -5.20 5.33
N ASN A 2 -2.19 -3.87 5.32
CA ASN A 2 -2.91 -3.06 6.31
C ASN A 2 -3.67 -1.95 5.58
N VAL A 3 -4.94 -1.77 5.92
CA VAL A 3 -5.87 -0.84 5.28
C VAL A 3 -6.34 0.16 6.32
N ARG A 4 -6.22 1.44 6.00
CA ARG A 4 -6.74 2.56 6.79
C ARG A 4 -7.82 3.29 5.97
N THR A 5 -8.52 4.21 6.60
CA THR A 5 -9.58 5.00 5.96
C THR A 5 -9.06 5.87 4.81
N ASN A 6 -7.77 6.23 4.80
CA ASN A 6 -7.17 7.12 3.81
C ASN A 6 -5.98 6.54 3.03
N HIS A 7 -5.45 5.37 3.39
CA HIS A 7 -4.31 4.75 2.69
C HIS A 7 -4.21 3.23 2.93
N VAL A 8 -3.39 2.56 2.12
CA VAL A 8 -3.16 1.10 2.20
C VAL A 8 -1.66 0.83 2.10
N HIS A 9 -1.15 -0.06 2.97
CA HIS A 9 0.20 -0.61 2.89
C HIS A 9 0.17 -2.11 2.61
N ILE A 10 1.02 -2.54 1.69
CA ILE A 10 1.12 -3.94 1.29
C ILE A 10 2.58 -4.31 0.99
N VAL A 11 2.98 -5.50 1.43
CA VAL A 11 4.24 -6.15 1.08
C VAL A 11 3.88 -7.40 0.29
N VAL A 12 4.39 -7.51 -0.93
CA VAL A 12 4.10 -8.62 -1.86
C VAL A 12 5.37 -9.02 -2.61
N PRO A 13 5.51 -10.30 -3.00
CA PRO A 13 6.52 -10.71 -3.96
C PRO A 13 6.37 -9.95 -5.29
N PRO A 14 7.48 -9.51 -5.91
CA PRO A 14 7.40 -8.82 -7.19
C PRO A 14 7.10 -9.79 -8.33
N HIS A 15 6.26 -9.37 -9.27
CA HIS A 15 6.06 -10.05 -10.56
C HIS A 15 6.28 -9.12 -11.77
N ALA A 16 6.44 -7.81 -11.52
CA ALA A 16 6.69 -6.78 -12.51
C ALA A 16 7.46 -5.61 -11.85
N LYS A 17 7.65 -4.50 -12.57
CA LYS A 17 8.21 -3.28 -11.96
C LYS A 17 7.23 -2.75 -10.92
N GLY A 18 7.77 -2.21 -9.83
CA GLY A 18 6.97 -1.79 -8.69
C GLY A 18 5.87 -0.76 -9.00
N GLN A 19 6.13 0.18 -9.92
CA GLN A 19 5.12 1.16 -10.35
C GLN A 19 3.98 0.52 -11.17
N ASP A 20 4.30 -0.47 -12.01
CA ASP A 20 3.29 -1.22 -12.78
C ASP A 20 2.40 -2.03 -11.82
N MET A 21 3.02 -2.70 -10.84
CA MET A 21 2.28 -3.40 -9.78
C MET A 21 1.39 -2.47 -8.95
N LEU A 22 1.85 -1.26 -8.63
CA LEU A 22 1.06 -0.25 -7.93
C LEU A 22 -0.16 0.18 -8.76
N HIS A 23 0.03 0.41 -10.06
CA HIS A 23 -1.05 0.76 -10.98
C HIS A 23 -2.10 -0.36 -11.04
N ASP A 24 -1.67 -1.61 -11.18
CA ASP A 24 -2.55 -2.77 -11.22
C ASP A 24 -3.34 -2.94 -9.92
N LEU A 25 -2.69 -2.76 -8.76
CA LEU A 25 -3.35 -2.82 -7.46
C LEU A 25 -4.44 -1.75 -7.34
N LYS A 26 -4.13 -0.49 -7.70
CA LYS A 26 -5.12 0.61 -7.68
C LYS A 26 -6.29 0.34 -8.63
N ALA A 27 -6.01 -0.09 -9.86
CA ALA A 27 -7.02 -0.37 -10.86
C ALA A 27 -7.95 -1.53 -10.43
N ARG A 28 -7.37 -2.64 -9.97
CA ARG A 28 -8.13 -3.83 -9.53
C ARG A 28 -8.96 -3.54 -8.28
N ALA A 29 -8.39 -2.83 -7.30
CA ALA A 29 -9.12 -2.42 -6.09
C ALA A 29 -10.30 -1.52 -6.46
N THR A 30 -10.08 -0.52 -7.33
CA THR A 30 -11.15 0.39 -7.78
C THR A 30 -12.27 -0.37 -8.49
N ARG A 31 -11.93 -1.29 -9.39
CA ARG A 31 -12.91 -2.14 -10.06
C ARG A 31 -13.73 -2.94 -9.05
N LYS A 32 -13.06 -3.60 -8.09
CA LYS A 32 -13.75 -4.43 -7.07
C LYS A 32 -14.64 -3.61 -6.14
N LEU A 33 -14.21 -2.41 -5.74
CA LEU A 33 -15.03 -1.49 -4.96
C LEU A 33 -16.28 -1.04 -5.74
N ARG A 34 -16.16 -0.79 -7.04
CA ARG A 34 -17.30 -0.45 -7.91
C ARG A 34 -18.26 -1.62 -8.10
N GLU A 35 -17.73 -2.81 -8.39
CA GLU A 35 -18.53 -4.04 -8.51
C GLU A 35 -19.32 -4.33 -7.23
N ALA A 36 -18.75 -4.01 -6.06
CA ALA A 36 -19.41 -4.14 -4.77
C ALA A 36 -20.35 -2.96 -4.40
N GLY A 37 -20.48 -1.94 -5.26
CA GLY A 37 -21.32 -0.77 -4.99
C GLY A 37 -20.82 0.14 -3.86
N LEU A 38 -19.56 0.01 -3.45
CA LEU A 38 -18.98 0.75 -2.32
C LEU A 38 -18.49 2.16 -2.69
N ILE A 39 -18.34 2.45 -3.98
CA ILE A 39 -17.92 3.76 -4.51
C ILE A 39 -18.72 4.07 -5.78
N ALA A 40 -18.95 5.35 -6.05
CA ALA A 40 -19.62 5.76 -7.28
C ALA A 40 -18.76 5.50 -8.53
N ALA A 41 -19.40 5.30 -9.69
CA ALA A 41 -18.73 4.94 -10.94
C ALA A 41 -17.63 5.94 -11.35
N LYS A 42 -17.83 7.24 -11.08
CA LYS A 42 -16.89 8.32 -11.42
C LYS A 42 -16.08 8.84 -10.23
N GLN A 43 -16.20 8.22 -9.05
CA GLN A 43 -15.45 8.65 -7.88
C GLN A 43 -13.95 8.38 -8.07
N SER A 44 -13.13 9.39 -7.83
CA SER A 44 -11.69 9.24 -7.72
C SER A 44 -11.35 8.63 -6.34
N VAL A 45 -10.61 7.52 -6.33
CA VAL A 45 -10.29 6.75 -5.12
C VAL A 45 -8.85 6.96 -4.67
N TRP A 46 -7.95 7.13 -5.63
CA TRP A 46 -6.51 7.18 -5.38
C TRP A 46 -5.94 8.50 -5.86
N THR A 47 -4.93 9.01 -5.16
CA THR A 47 -4.04 10.02 -5.72
C THR A 47 -3.26 9.43 -6.90
N ARG A 48 -2.73 10.29 -7.77
CA ARG A 48 -1.97 9.87 -8.96
C ARG A 48 -0.80 8.95 -8.59
N SER A 49 -0.02 9.33 -7.58
CA SER A 49 1.23 8.66 -7.20
C SER A 49 1.06 7.69 -6.03
N GLY A 50 2.10 6.93 -5.71
CA GLY A 50 2.19 6.14 -4.48
C GLY A 50 3.64 5.71 -4.22
N SER A 51 3.94 5.40 -2.97
CA SER A 51 5.28 5.01 -2.55
C SER A 51 5.53 3.54 -2.86
N VAL A 52 6.68 3.25 -3.47
CA VAL A 52 7.10 1.89 -3.79
C VAL A 52 8.57 1.73 -3.43
N SER A 53 8.86 0.81 -2.51
CA SER A 53 10.22 0.46 -2.11
C SER A 53 10.50 -0.99 -2.46
N ARG A 54 11.67 -1.25 -3.04
CA ARG A 54 12.17 -2.62 -3.24
C ARG A 54 12.87 -3.09 -1.97
N LEU A 55 12.56 -4.30 -1.56
CA LEU A 55 13.11 -4.92 -0.36
C LEU A 55 14.13 -5.98 -0.77
N TYR A 56 15.31 -5.93 -0.18
CA TYR A 56 16.41 -6.85 -0.46
C TYR A 56 16.79 -7.59 0.83
N GLY A 57 16.78 -8.92 0.78
CA GLY A 57 17.09 -9.77 1.93
C GLY A 57 15.98 -9.86 2.98
N GLU A 58 16.05 -10.90 3.80
CA GLU A 58 14.99 -11.25 4.75
C GLU A 58 14.78 -10.19 5.84
N ALA A 59 15.86 -9.57 6.31
CA ALA A 59 15.79 -8.54 7.35
C ALA A 59 14.97 -7.31 6.91
N SER A 60 15.12 -6.87 5.65
CA SER A 60 14.34 -5.73 5.13
C SER A 60 12.87 -6.09 4.96
N VAL A 61 12.58 -7.32 4.53
CA VAL A 61 11.22 -7.86 4.43
C VAL A 61 10.57 -7.91 5.81
N ALA A 62 11.26 -8.45 6.82
CA ALA A 62 10.76 -8.51 8.19
C ALA A 62 10.47 -7.11 8.76
N LYS A 63 11.36 -6.13 8.52
CA LYS A 63 11.16 -4.73 8.93
C LYS A 63 9.93 -4.11 8.26
N ALA A 64 9.77 -4.31 6.95
CA ALA A 64 8.63 -3.79 6.20
C ALA A 64 7.31 -4.44 6.62
N ILE A 65 7.30 -5.74 6.94
CA ILE A 65 6.13 -6.43 7.49
C ILE A 65 5.76 -5.84 8.85
N LYS A 66 6.74 -5.65 9.76
CA LYS A 66 6.52 -5.04 11.07
C LYS A 66 5.93 -3.64 10.93
N TYR A 67 6.51 -2.81 10.06
CA TYR A 67 5.99 -1.48 9.77
C TYR A 67 4.58 -1.53 9.19
N THR A 68 4.32 -2.37 8.19
CA THR A 68 2.99 -2.49 7.58
C THR A 68 1.93 -2.83 8.62
N LYS A 69 2.22 -3.73 9.57
CA LYS A 69 1.27 -4.18 10.59
C LYS A 69 1.10 -3.19 11.75
N HIS A 70 2.18 -2.58 12.22
CA HIS A 70 2.20 -1.85 13.50
C HIS A 70 2.60 -0.38 13.39
N GLY A 71 3.11 0.03 12.23
CA GLY A 71 3.78 1.32 12.02
C GLY A 71 2.97 2.37 11.25
N GLN A 72 1.66 2.16 11.00
CA GLN A 72 0.84 3.06 10.18
C GLN A 72 -0.15 3.87 11.04
N GLY A 73 0.15 5.14 11.30
CA GLY A 73 -0.72 6.08 12.02
C GLY A 73 0.02 7.31 12.58
N PRO A 74 -0.70 8.44 12.79
CA PRO A 74 -0.14 9.67 13.38
C PRO A 74 0.13 9.55 14.88
N ASP A 75 -0.39 8.51 15.52
CA ASP A 75 -0.16 8.10 16.90
C ASP A 75 1.22 7.45 17.13
N LEU A 76 2.02 7.28 16.07
CA LEU A 76 3.30 6.62 16.14
C LEU A 76 4.47 7.61 16.18
N PRO A 77 5.45 7.41 17.09
CA PRO A 77 6.65 8.23 17.13
C PRO A 77 7.41 8.19 15.79
N GLU A 78 7.87 9.35 15.32
CA GLU A 78 8.61 9.51 14.05
C GLU A 78 9.80 8.54 13.93
N ALA A 79 10.45 8.21 15.06
CA ALA A 79 11.54 7.26 15.16
C ALA A 79 11.19 5.80 14.77
N GLN A 80 9.90 5.44 14.70
CA GLN A 80 9.44 4.10 14.34
C GLN A 80 9.10 3.95 12.84
N GLN A 81 9.16 5.05 12.08
CA GLN A 81 8.98 5.02 10.63
C GLN A 81 10.29 4.61 9.97
N PRO A 82 10.38 3.44 9.33
CA PRO A 82 11.56 3.11 8.55
C PRO A 82 11.70 4.12 7.41
N ARG A 83 12.90 4.69 7.24
CA ARG A 83 13.31 5.24 5.95
C ARG A 83 13.33 4.06 4.95
N LEU A 84 12.27 3.95 4.16
CA LEU A 84 12.08 2.99 3.07
C LEU A 84 12.42 3.62 1.72
#